data_AF-A0A1C5ZE78-F1
#
_entry.id   AF-A0A1C5ZE78-F1
#
_cell.length_a   1.000
_cell.length_b   1.000
_cell.length_c   1.000
_cell.angle_alpha   90.00
_cell.angle_beta   90.00
_cell.angle_gamma   90.00
#
_symmetry.space_group_name_H-M   'P 1'
#
loop_
_entity.id
_entity.type
_entity.pdbx_description
1 polymer ?
#
loop_
_entity_poly.entity_id
_entity_poly.type
_entity_poly.pdbx_seq_one_letter_code
_entity_poly.pdbx_strand_id
1 'polypeptide(L)'
;MAELFLGSVLPGIILAVALIAYGLYYGHKHNLPAHEKPNLRKIGASVRKGIWALLMPIIILGGIFGGIFTPTEASAVAVVYSLIISLFVYKDMSFKELPQVFVEGAVSTATIMVMVGLSSASSYVITTSGLPQQLVSFFSSITNSPVVILLLLNILFLIIGMLMEANAAVVMMTPILLPLLNAFGIDLLQFGIVMSFNLCIGLVTPPVGLCLLLCNQTGETRLSHSLKAMMPMLLISIIVLFLITYVSPLTTLLPSIMAG
;
A
#
# COMPACT_ATOMS: atom_id res chain seq x y z
N MET A 1 -7.04 -5.00 12.30
CA MET A 1 -7.24 -4.63 10.88
C MET A 1 -7.78 -3.22 10.72
N ALA A 2 -8.88 -2.84 11.39
CA ALA A 2 -9.38 -1.47 11.38
C ALA A 2 -8.33 -0.45 11.87
N GLU A 3 -7.58 -0.78 12.93
CA GLU A 3 -6.48 0.07 13.42
C GLU A 3 -5.36 0.24 12.41
N LEU A 4 -4.98 -0.83 11.69
CA LEU A 4 -3.94 -0.77 10.65
C LEU A 4 -4.38 0.14 9.49
N PHE A 5 -5.67 0.04 9.12
CA PHE A 5 -6.27 0.92 8.13
C PHE A 5 -6.18 2.38 8.60
N LEU A 6 -6.63 2.66 9.83
CA LEU A 6 -6.62 4.00 10.42
C LEU A 6 -5.21 4.59 10.57
N GLY A 7 -4.26 3.79 11.05
CA GLY A 7 -2.85 4.17 11.22
C GLY A 7 -2.14 4.42 9.89
N SER A 8 -2.64 3.89 8.77
CA SER A 8 -2.10 4.12 7.43
C SER A 8 -2.62 5.39 6.74
N VAL A 9 -3.75 5.96 7.20
CA VAL A 9 -4.39 7.13 6.57
C VAL A 9 -3.45 8.33 6.58
N LEU A 10 -2.89 8.68 7.75
CA LEU A 10 -2.00 9.83 7.87
C LEU A 10 -0.72 9.67 7.05
N PRO A 11 0.02 8.54 7.14
CA PRO A 11 1.10 8.21 6.21
C PRO A 11 0.74 8.35 4.73
N GLY A 12 -0.43 7.84 4.33
CA GLY A 12 -0.92 7.89 2.95
C GLY A 12 -1.16 9.32 2.47
N ILE A 13 -1.78 10.16 3.31
CA ILE A 13 -2.00 11.58 3.00
C ILE A 13 -0.67 12.32 2.87
N ILE A 14 0.28 12.08 3.78
CA ILE A 14 1.62 12.71 3.72
C ILE A 14 2.30 12.36 2.40
N LEU A 15 2.31 11.09 2.01
CA LEU A 15 2.88 10.66 0.74
C LEU A 15 2.15 11.30 -0.44
N ALA A 16 0.83 11.28 -0.45
CA ALA A 16 0.03 11.85 -1.53
C ALA A 16 0.30 13.35 -1.71
N VAL A 17 0.29 14.12 -0.63
CA VAL A 17 0.58 15.56 -0.64
C VAL A 17 2.01 15.81 -1.14
N ALA A 18 2.98 15.05 -0.66
CA ALA A 18 4.37 15.19 -1.10
C ALA A 18 4.56 14.91 -2.60
N LEU A 19 3.90 13.87 -3.12
CA LEU A 19 3.95 13.54 -4.55
C LEU A 19 3.19 14.56 -5.41
N ILE A 20 2.03 15.06 -4.96
CA ILE A 20 1.30 16.13 -5.65
C ILE A 20 2.14 17.40 -5.71
N ALA A 21 2.74 17.81 -4.59
CA ALA A 21 3.61 18.98 -4.52
C ALA A 21 4.80 18.85 -5.49
N TYR A 22 5.43 17.69 -5.52
CA TYR A 22 6.50 17.41 -6.48
C TYR A 22 6.01 17.44 -7.93
N GLY A 23 4.86 16.85 -8.23
CA GLY A 23 4.26 16.87 -9.57
C GLY A 23 3.97 18.29 -10.07
N LEU A 24 3.42 19.14 -9.21
CA LEU A 24 3.18 20.56 -9.52
C LEU A 24 4.49 21.31 -9.76
N TYR A 25 5.49 21.11 -8.89
CA TYR A 25 6.82 21.69 -9.05
C TYR A 25 7.48 21.25 -10.38
N TYR A 26 7.47 19.94 -10.66
CA TYR A 26 8.07 19.37 -11.86
C TYR A 26 7.39 19.89 -13.13
N GLY A 27 6.07 19.94 -13.14
CA GLY A 27 5.28 20.46 -14.25
C GLY A 27 5.54 21.94 -14.52
N HIS A 28 5.60 22.77 -13.47
CA HIS A 28 5.97 24.18 -13.59
C HIS A 28 7.40 24.37 -14.09
N LYS A 29 8.37 23.60 -13.57
CA LYS A 29 9.78 23.72 -13.94
C LYS A 29 10.06 23.34 -15.40
N HIS A 30 9.37 22.32 -15.91
CA HIS A 30 9.57 21.83 -17.28
C HIS A 30 8.59 22.42 -18.30
N ASN A 31 7.78 23.41 -17.90
CA ASN A 31 6.75 24.02 -18.74
C ASN A 31 5.91 22.97 -19.48
N LEU A 32 5.51 21.91 -18.78
CA LEU A 32 4.66 20.86 -19.37
C LEU A 32 3.34 21.48 -19.83
N PRO A 33 2.73 20.97 -20.91
CA PRO A 33 1.49 21.52 -21.45
C PRO A 33 0.40 21.51 -20.37
N ALA A 34 0.14 22.68 -19.81
CA ALA A 34 -0.91 22.87 -18.84
C ALA A 34 -2.24 22.98 -19.59
N HIS A 35 -3.22 22.18 -19.18
CA HIS A 35 -4.59 22.40 -19.64
C HIS A 35 -5.07 23.77 -19.15
N GLU A 36 -5.94 24.40 -19.95
CA GLU A 36 -6.53 25.70 -19.65
C GLU A 36 -7.02 25.74 -18.20
N LYS A 37 -6.62 26.77 -17.41
CA LYS A 37 -6.98 26.87 -15.98
C LYS A 37 -8.49 26.67 -15.82
N PRO A 38 -8.94 25.61 -15.14
CA PRO A 38 -10.37 25.33 -15.08
C PRO A 38 -11.06 26.43 -14.30
N ASN A 39 -12.03 27.10 -14.93
CA ASN A 39 -12.92 28.03 -14.26
C ASN A 39 -13.58 27.32 -13.05
N LEU A 40 -13.83 28.01 -11.94
CA LEU A 40 -14.50 27.47 -10.75
C LEU A 40 -15.80 26.70 -11.10
N ARG A 41 -16.51 27.14 -12.14
CA ARG A 41 -17.65 26.40 -12.72
C ARG A 41 -17.28 25.05 -13.35
N LYS A 42 -16.16 24.96 -14.08
CA LYS A 42 -15.63 23.71 -14.65
C LYS A 42 -15.17 22.76 -13.53
N ILE A 43 -14.54 23.28 -12.48
CA ILE A 43 -14.16 22.48 -11.29
C ILE A 43 -15.40 21.87 -10.64
N GLY A 44 -16.42 22.69 -10.33
CA GLY A 44 -17.68 22.21 -9.74
C GLY A 44 -18.42 21.20 -10.64
N ALA A 45 -18.37 21.39 -11.96
CA ALA A 45 -18.94 20.43 -12.92
C ALA A 45 -18.18 19.10 -12.94
N SER A 46 -16.85 19.12 -12.86
CA SER A 46 -16.03 17.90 -12.79
C SER A 46 -16.23 17.14 -11.48
N VAL A 47 -16.29 17.85 -10.34
CA VAL A 47 -16.62 17.23 -9.05
C VAL A 47 -18.01 16.61 -9.09
N ARG A 48 -19.00 17.30 -9.68
CA ARG A 48 -20.35 16.75 -9.86
C ARG A 48 -20.35 15.51 -10.75
N LYS A 49 -19.54 15.46 -11.81
CA LYS A 49 -19.40 14.27 -12.66
C LYS A 49 -18.77 13.09 -11.92
N GLY A 50 -17.77 13.34 -11.07
CA GLY A 50 -17.06 12.31 -10.31
C GLY A 50 -17.65 12.00 -8.93
N ILE A 51 -18.79 12.59 -8.56
CA ILE A 51 -19.29 12.53 -7.18
C ILE A 51 -19.56 11.10 -6.72
N TRP A 52 -20.04 10.25 -7.62
CA TRP A 52 -20.30 8.84 -7.33
C TRP A 52 -19.02 8.04 -7.08
N ALA A 53 -17.92 8.39 -7.75
CA ALA A 53 -16.61 7.79 -7.46
C ALA A 53 -16.06 8.29 -6.11
N LEU A 54 -16.23 9.57 -5.80
CA LEU A 54 -15.76 10.18 -4.54
C LEU A 54 -16.55 9.69 -3.31
N LEU A 55 -17.80 9.27 -3.48
CA LEU A 55 -18.60 8.69 -2.40
C LEU A 55 -18.09 7.32 -1.95
N MET A 56 -17.38 6.57 -2.80
CA MET A 56 -16.92 5.21 -2.47
C MET A 56 -15.96 5.19 -1.27
N PRO A 57 -14.87 5.97 -1.23
CA PRO A 57 -14.05 6.09 -0.03
C PRO A 57 -14.86 6.52 1.21
N ILE A 58 -15.82 7.42 1.06
CA ILE A 58 -16.64 7.90 2.19
C ILE A 58 -17.52 6.78 2.75
N ILE A 59 -18.15 5.97 1.88
CA ILE A 59 -18.98 4.83 2.29
C ILE A 59 -18.14 3.78 3.01
N ILE A 60 -16.97 3.46 2.47
CA ILE A 60 -16.09 2.43 3.04
C ILE A 60 -15.51 2.91 4.36
N LEU A 61 -14.87 4.09 4.37
CA LEU A 61 -14.23 4.65 5.57
C LEU A 61 -15.26 5.00 6.64
N GLY A 62 -16.34 5.67 6.25
CA GLY A 62 -17.43 6.04 7.15
C GLY A 62 -18.14 4.82 7.72
N GLY A 63 -18.32 3.76 6.92
CA GLY A 63 -18.91 2.50 7.39
C GLY A 63 -18.01 1.75 8.36
N ILE A 64 -16.70 1.69 8.09
CA ILE A 64 -15.72 1.03 8.98
C ILE A 64 -15.57 1.82 10.28
N PHE A 65 -15.31 3.14 10.20
CA PHE A 65 -15.06 3.97 11.37
C PHE A 65 -16.33 4.27 12.17
N GLY A 66 -17.49 4.28 11.51
CA GLY A 66 -18.79 4.37 12.17
C GLY A 66 -19.25 3.08 12.84
N GLY A 67 -18.48 1.98 12.74
CA GLY A 67 -18.83 0.68 13.33
C GLY A 67 -20.00 -0.03 12.65
N ILE A 68 -20.42 0.45 11.47
CA ILE A 68 -21.54 -0.13 10.71
C ILE A 68 -21.10 -1.40 9.99
N PHE A 69 -19.86 -1.41 9.46
CA PHE A 69 -19.30 -2.53 8.71
C PHE A 69 -17.93 -2.92 9.24
N THR A 70 -17.66 -4.22 9.24
CA THR A 70 -16.30 -4.75 9.31
C THR A 70 -15.56 -4.53 7.97
N PRO A 71 -14.22 -4.59 7.92
CA PRO A 71 -13.47 -4.43 6.66
C PRO A 71 -13.88 -5.43 5.56
N THR A 72 -14.29 -6.64 5.96
CA THR A 72 -14.80 -7.68 5.05
C THR A 72 -16.17 -7.32 4.49
N GLU A 73 -17.09 -6.81 5.33
CA GLU A 73 -18.41 -6.34 4.87
C GLU A 73 -18.29 -5.07 4.02
N ALA A 74 -17.39 -4.15 4.41
CA ALA A 74 -17.13 -2.93 3.66
C ALA A 74 -16.62 -3.23 2.24
N SER A 75 -15.80 -4.27 2.07
CA SER A 75 -15.39 -4.75 0.74
C SER A 75 -16.56 -5.26 -0.08
N ALA A 76 -17.48 -6.03 0.52
CA ALA A 76 -18.67 -6.51 -0.18
C ALA A 76 -19.59 -5.36 -0.61
N VAL A 77 -19.81 -4.38 0.27
CA VAL A 77 -20.56 -3.14 -0.04
C VAL A 77 -19.87 -2.35 -1.15
N ALA A 78 -18.54 -2.24 -1.12
CA ALA A 78 -17.77 -1.55 -2.15
C ALA A 78 -17.94 -2.20 -3.54
N VAL A 79 -17.94 -3.53 -3.63
CA VAL A 79 -18.16 -4.28 -4.88
C VAL A 79 -19.58 -4.09 -5.40
N VAL A 80 -20.60 -4.20 -4.54
CA VAL A 80 -21.98 -3.97 -4.95
C VAL A 80 -22.17 -2.53 -5.43
N TYR A 81 -21.62 -1.57 -4.69
CA TYR A 81 -21.67 -0.16 -5.05
C TYR A 81 -20.94 0.13 -6.37
N SER A 82 -19.71 -0.36 -6.55
CA SER A 82 -18.94 -0.15 -7.78
C SER A 82 -19.67 -0.73 -8.99
N LEU A 83 -20.27 -1.91 -8.86
CA LEU A 83 -21.04 -2.57 -9.91
C LEU A 83 -22.28 -1.75 -10.29
N ILE A 84 -23.00 -1.20 -9.31
CA ILE A 84 -24.15 -0.31 -9.58
C ILE A 84 -23.71 0.95 -10.33
N ILE A 85 -22.64 1.61 -9.85
CA ILE A 85 -22.15 2.85 -10.46
C ILE A 85 -21.64 2.59 -11.88
N SER A 86 -20.84 1.55 -12.11
CA SER A 86 -20.28 1.24 -13.42
C SER A 86 -21.36 0.82 -14.43
N LEU A 87 -22.34 -0.01 -14.04
CA LEU A 87 -23.38 -0.48 -14.97
C LEU A 87 -24.45 0.58 -15.25
N PHE A 88 -24.89 1.33 -14.25
CA PHE A 88 -26.08 2.17 -14.36
C PHE A 88 -25.79 3.67 -14.43
N VAL A 89 -24.73 4.14 -13.77
CA VAL A 89 -24.42 5.57 -13.66
C VAL A 89 -23.41 6.00 -14.72
N TYR A 90 -22.21 5.43 -14.71
CA TYR A 90 -21.18 5.72 -15.71
C TYR A 90 -21.40 4.97 -17.01
N LYS A 91 -22.01 3.78 -16.94
CA LYS A 91 -22.26 2.91 -18.11
C LYS A 91 -20.97 2.61 -18.88
N ASP A 92 -19.88 2.50 -18.14
CA ASP A 92 -18.54 2.16 -18.64
C ASP A 92 -18.28 0.65 -18.68
N MET A 93 -19.23 -0.15 -18.17
CA MET A 93 -19.22 -1.60 -18.23
C MET A 93 -20.57 -2.15 -18.71
N SER A 94 -20.54 -3.27 -19.43
CA SER A 94 -21.71 -4.00 -19.92
C SER A 94 -21.94 -5.29 -19.14
N PHE A 95 -23.19 -5.78 -19.15
CA PHE A 95 -23.53 -7.04 -18.49
C PHE A 95 -22.79 -8.27 -19.07
N LYS A 96 -22.27 -8.16 -20.29
CA LYS A 96 -21.52 -9.24 -20.95
C LYS A 96 -20.09 -9.37 -20.43
N GLU A 97 -19.54 -8.31 -19.84
CA GLU A 97 -18.18 -8.27 -19.28
C GLU A 97 -18.16 -8.78 -17.83
N LEU A 98 -19.31 -8.81 -17.15
CA LEU A 98 -19.44 -9.29 -15.76
C LEU A 98 -18.79 -10.65 -15.50
N PRO A 99 -19.03 -11.71 -16.31
CA PRO A 99 -18.40 -13.00 -16.07
C PRO A 99 -16.87 -12.94 -16.10
N GLN A 100 -16.31 -12.17 -17.04
CA GLN A 100 -14.86 -12.01 -17.15
C GLN A 100 -14.29 -11.29 -15.93
N VAL A 101 -14.92 -10.19 -15.49
CA VAL A 101 -14.51 -9.44 -14.30
C VAL A 101 -14.54 -10.32 -13.05
N PHE A 102 -15.56 -11.16 -12.88
CA PHE A 102 -15.62 -12.10 -11.76
C PHE A 102 -14.53 -13.17 -11.83
N VAL A 103 -14.23 -13.70 -13.01
CA VAL A 103 -13.14 -14.68 -13.19
C VAL A 103 -11.79 -14.06 -12.86
N GLU A 104 -11.49 -12.86 -13.35
CA GLU A 104 -10.24 -12.16 -13.06
C GLU A 104 -10.08 -11.90 -11.55
N GLY A 105 -11.15 -11.44 -10.88
CA GLY A 105 -11.18 -11.26 -9.43
C GLY A 105 -11.01 -12.58 -8.66
N ALA A 106 -11.65 -13.66 -9.11
CA ALA A 106 -11.54 -14.98 -8.50
C ALA A 106 -10.13 -15.56 -8.65
N VAL A 107 -9.50 -15.42 -9.82
CA VAL A 107 -8.11 -15.87 -10.05
C VAL A 107 -7.16 -15.11 -9.14
N SER A 108 -7.27 -13.78 -9.06
CA SER A 108 -6.44 -12.96 -8.16
C SER A 108 -6.57 -13.40 -6.71
N THR A 109 -7.81 -13.61 -6.25
CA THR A 109 -8.08 -14.07 -4.88
C THR A 109 -7.55 -15.49 -4.64
N ALA A 110 -7.71 -16.40 -5.59
CA ALA A 110 -7.22 -17.77 -5.48
C ALA A 110 -5.69 -17.82 -5.37
N THR A 111 -4.97 -17.01 -6.15
CA THR A 111 -3.51 -16.89 -6.04
C THR A 111 -3.08 -16.46 -4.64
N ILE A 112 -3.74 -15.44 -4.06
CA ILE A 112 -3.47 -14.98 -2.70
C ILE A 112 -3.76 -16.09 -1.67
N MET A 113 -4.92 -16.76 -1.78
CA MET A 113 -5.31 -17.82 -0.83
C MET A 113 -4.36 -19.02 -0.87
N VAL A 114 -3.85 -19.40 -2.05
CA VAL A 114 -2.83 -20.46 -2.18
C VAL A 114 -1.54 -20.05 -1.49
N MET A 115 -1.10 -18.80 -1.67
CA MET A 115 0.09 -18.28 -0.98
C MET A 115 -0.10 -18.25 0.55
N VAL A 116 -1.28 -17.85 1.03
CA VAL A 116 -1.63 -17.88 2.47
C VAL A 116 -1.60 -19.29 3.01
N GLY A 117 -2.16 -20.27 2.29
CA GLY A 117 -2.14 -21.67 2.70
C GLY A 117 -0.72 -22.24 2.79
N LEU A 118 0.10 -22.00 1.76
CA LEU A 118 1.50 -22.43 1.73
C LEU A 118 2.33 -21.74 2.83
N SER A 119 2.16 -20.43 2.99
CA SER A 119 2.85 -19.67 4.05
C SER A 119 2.46 -20.15 5.44
N SER A 120 1.19 -20.50 5.66
CA SER A 120 0.74 -21.04 6.95
C SER A 120 1.43 -22.37 7.29
N ALA A 121 1.59 -23.25 6.28
CA ALA A 121 2.36 -24.48 6.44
C ALA A 121 3.85 -24.20 6.70
N SER A 122 4.45 -23.25 5.96
CA SER A 122 5.84 -22.81 6.20
C SER A 122 6.02 -22.17 7.57
N SER A 123 5.05 -21.40 8.07
CA SER A 123 5.07 -20.78 9.40
C SER A 123 5.24 -21.83 10.48
N TYR A 124 4.50 -22.94 10.40
CA TYR A 124 4.62 -24.04 11.37
C TYR A 124 6.05 -24.61 11.36
N VAL A 125 6.58 -24.96 10.18
CA VAL A 125 7.95 -25.48 10.03
C VAL A 125 8.99 -24.49 10.55
N ILE A 126 8.83 -23.19 10.26
CA ILE A 126 9.75 -22.14 10.72
C ILE A 126 9.70 -22.04 12.24
N THR A 127 8.52 -22.02 12.85
CA THR A 127 8.39 -21.99 14.32
C THR A 127 8.99 -23.22 14.99
N THR A 128 8.95 -24.40 14.37
CA THR A 128 9.49 -25.64 14.94
C THR A 128 10.94 -25.93 14.59
N SER A 129 11.53 -25.24 13.61
CA SER A 129 12.89 -25.48 13.12
C SER A 129 13.98 -24.73 13.90
N GLY A 130 13.62 -23.86 14.84
CA GLY A 130 14.56 -23.01 15.58
C GLY A 130 15.08 -21.81 14.78
N LEU A 131 14.62 -21.64 13.53
CA LEU A 131 14.90 -20.45 12.70
C LEU A 131 14.59 -19.11 13.41
N PRO A 132 13.48 -18.96 14.16
CA PRO A 132 13.21 -17.75 14.93
C PRO A 132 14.33 -17.38 15.89
N GLN A 133 14.87 -18.36 16.62
CA GLN A 133 16.00 -18.15 17.54
C GLN A 133 17.26 -17.73 16.78
N GLN A 134 17.52 -18.33 15.61
CA GLN A 134 18.64 -17.96 14.76
C GLN A 134 18.51 -16.53 14.24
N LEU A 135 17.32 -16.14 13.76
CA LEU A 135 17.04 -14.77 13.32
C LEU A 135 17.26 -13.77 14.46
N VAL A 136 16.67 -14.00 15.64
CA VAL A 136 16.88 -13.14 16.81
C VAL A 136 18.36 -13.04 17.12
N SER A 137 19.09 -14.16 17.18
CA SER A 137 20.52 -14.17 17.49
C SER A 137 21.36 -13.42 16.44
N PHE A 138 21.02 -13.54 15.15
CA PHE A 138 21.68 -12.81 14.07
C PHE A 138 21.50 -11.29 14.22
N PHE A 139 20.26 -10.83 14.40
CA PHE A 139 19.99 -9.40 14.59
C PHE A 139 20.61 -8.88 15.90
N SER A 140 20.49 -9.62 17.01
CA SER A 140 21.13 -9.28 18.29
C SER A 140 22.66 -9.23 18.20
N SER A 141 23.28 -10.03 17.32
CA SER A 141 24.74 -9.99 17.10
C SER A 141 25.20 -8.70 16.43
N ILE A 142 24.32 -8.07 15.65
CA ILE A 142 24.58 -6.80 14.99
C ILE A 142 24.24 -5.63 15.92
N THR A 143 23.07 -5.67 16.57
CA THR A 143 22.59 -4.58 17.42
C THR A 143 21.48 -5.02 18.37
N ASN A 144 21.40 -4.34 19.52
CA ASN A 144 20.27 -4.47 20.45
C ASN A 144 19.30 -3.27 20.36
N SER A 145 19.55 -2.31 19.48
CA SER A 145 18.70 -1.12 19.34
C SER A 145 17.51 -1.40 18.41
N PRO A 146 16.25 -1.27 18.90
CA PRO A 146 15.05 -1.45 18.07
C PRO A 146 15.03 -0.54 16.83
N VAL A 147 15.59 0.67 16.94
CA VAL A 147 15.68 1.65 15.86
C VAL A 147 16.55 1.11 14.71
N VAL A 148 17.68 0.49 15.03
CA VAL A 148 18.60 -0.06 14.02
C VAL A 148 18.00 -1.34 13.41
N ILE A 149 17.25 -2.11 14.19
CA ILE A 149 16.54 -3.29 13.66
C ILE A 149 15.46 -2.88 12.68
N LEU A 150 14.68 -1.84 12.99
CA LEU A 150 13.72 -1.26 12.05
C LEU A 150 14.42 -0.79 10.77
N LEU A 151 15.60 -0.17 10.84
CA LEU A 151 16.38 0.20 9.65
C LEU A 151 16.74 -1.02 8.79
N LEU A 152 17.25 -2.08 9.43
CA LEU A 152 17.61 -3.32 8.73
C LEU A 152 16.39 -3.99 8.09
N LEU A 153 15.24 -3.98 8.77
CA LEU A 153 13.97 -4.48 8.24
C LEU A 153 13.47 -3.65 7.06
N ASN A 154 13.60 -2.32 7.11
CA ASN A 154 13.27 -1.46 5.95
C ASN A 154 14.11 -1.85 4.72
N ILE A 155 15.43 -1.96 4.89
CA ILE A 155 16.33 -2.37 3.80
C ILE A 155 15.93 -3.75 3.26
N LEU A 156 15.69 -4.71 4.16
CA LEU A 156 15.24 -6.06 3.80
C LEU A 156 13.95 -6.04 2.98
N PHE A 157 12.93 -5.28 3.43
CA PHE A 157 11.64 -5.22 2.73
C PHE A 157 11.72 -4.47 1.41
N LEU A 158 12.55 -3.44 1.27
CA LEU A 158 12.80 -2.82 -0.03
C LEU A 158 13.39 -3.86 -1.00
N ILE A 159 14.36 -4.67 -0.55
CA ILE A 159 14.96 -5.73 -1.37
C ILE A 159 13.95 -6.80 -1.76
N ILE A 160 13.11 -7.22 -0.82
CA ILE A 160 12.06 -8.22 -1.11
C ILE A 160 11.01 -7.64 -2.05
N GLY A 161 10.52 -6.42 -1.80
CA GLY A 161 9.48 -5.78 -2.63
C GLY A 161 9.98 -5.45 -4.03
N MET A 162 11.29 -5.27 -4.21
CA MET A 162 11.94 -5.13 -5.52
C MET A 162 11.83 -6.40 -6.39
N LEU A 163 11.60 -7.57 -5.78
CA LEU A 163 11.61 -8.89 -6.44
C LEU A 163 10.25 -9.60 -6.40
N MET A 164 9.43 -9.32 -5.40
CA MET A 164 8.21 -10.06 -5.09
C MET A 164 6.98 -9.15 -5.04
N GLU A 165 5.84 -9.72 -5.40
CA GLU A 165 4.54 -9.06 -5.24
C GLU A 165 4.24 -8.81 -3.74
N ALA A 166 3.63 -7.66 -3.43
CA ALA A 166 3.46 -7.20 -2.06
C ALA A 166 2.59 -8.14 -1.21
N ASN A 167 1.48 -8.65 -1.73
CA ASN A 167 0.63 -9.58 -0.97
C ASN A 167 1.36 -10.88 -0.65
N ALA A 168 2.10 -11.43 -1.62
CA ALA A 168 2.94 -12.61 -1.41
C ALA A 168 3.98 -12.39 -0.30
N ALA A 169 4.67 -11.25 -0.34
CA ALA A 169 5.71 -10.89 0.62
C ALA A 169 5.15 -10.67 2.03
N VAL A 170 4.01 -9.98 2.19
CA VAL A 170 3.35 -9.78 3.49
C VAL A 170 3.01 -11.12 4.13
N VAL A 171 2.33 -11.98 3.36
CA VAL A 171 1.85 -13.28 3.83
C VAL A 171 3.01 -14.19 4.26
N MET A 172 4.12 -14.17 3.52
CA MET A 172 5.29 -15.01 3.80
C MET A 172 6.16 -14.47 4.94
N MET A 173 6.45 -13.16 4.96
CA MET A 173 7.43 -12.58 5.88
C MET A 173 6.88 -12.28 7.27
N THR A 174 5.57 -12.01 7.38
CA THR A 174 4.93 -11.74 8.69
C THR A 174 5.19 -12.86 9.71
N PRO A 175 4.89 -14.15 9.45
CA PRO A 175 5.14 -15.21 10.42
C PRO A 175 6.63 -15.41 10.75
N ILE A 176 7.52 -15.12 9.79
CA ILE A 176 8.97 -15.26 9.94
C ILE A 176 9.51 -14.20 10.92
N LEU A 177 8.98 -12.98 10.84
CA LEU A 177 9.48 -11.83 11.59
C LEU A 177 8.73 -11.60 12.90
N LEU A 178 7.52 -12.12 13.06
CA LEU A 178 6.71 -11.94 14.28
C LEU A 178 7.47 -12.31 15.58
N PRO A 179 8.24 -13.41 15.66
CA PRO A 179 9.04 -13.71 16.84
C PRO A 179 10.14 -12.66 17.12
N LEU A 180 10.75 -12.10 16.06
CA LEU A 180 11.75 -11.04 16.17
C LEU A 180 11.11 -9.76 16.73
N LEU A 181 9.93 -9.38 16.25
CA LEU A 181 9.22 -8.18 16.73
C LEU A 181 8.90 -8.28 18.22
N ASN A 182 8.39 -9.43 18.65
CA ASN A 182 8.09 -9.70 20.05
C ASN A 182 9.36 -9.65 20.93
N ALA A 183 10.48 -10.19 20.45
CA ALA A 183 11.75 -10.18 21.19
C ALA A 183 12.31 -8.78 21.41
N PHE A 184 12.09 -7.86 20.47
CA PHE A 184 12.59 -6.48 20.53
C PHE A 184 11.52 -5.46 20.94
N GLY A 185 10.32 -5.91 21.32
CA GLY A 185 9.22 -5.03 21.75
C GLY A 185 8.72 -4.08 20.67
N ILE A 186 8.81 -4.46 19.40
CA ILE A 186 8.35 -3.65 18.27
C ILE A 186 6.84 -3.82 18.14
N ASP A 187 6.11 -2.70 18.12
CA ASP A 187 4.67 -2.69 17.93
C ASP A 187 4.26 -3.29 16.56
N LEU A 188 3.34 -4.25 16.59
CA LEU A 188 2.92 -5.00 15.41
C LEU A 188 2.16 -4.13 14.41
N LEU A 189 1.42 -3.12 14.90
CA LEU A 189 0.68 -2.19 14.07
C LEU A 189 1.64 -1.29 13.28
N GLN A 190 2.61 -0.66 13.96
CA GLN A 190 3.66 0.12 13.33
C GLN A 190 4.46 -0.73 12.34
N PHE A 191 4.83 -1.95 12.71
CA PHE A 191 5.51 -2.88 11.80
C PHE A 191 4.70 -3.16 10.54
N GLY A 192 3.40 -3.47 10.67
CA GLY A 192 2.54 -3.75 9.52
C GLY A 192 2.46 -2.56 8.56
N ILE A 193 2.32 -1.33 9.08
CA ILE A 193 2.29 -0.12 8.26
C ILE A 193 3.63 0.10 7.55
N VAL A 194 4.75 -0.02 8.26
CA VAL A 194 6.10 0.13 7.71
C VAL A 194 6.37 -0.93 6.64
N MET A 195 6.00 -2.18 6.90
CA MET A 195 6.15 -3.28 5.95
C MET A 195 5.35 -3.04 4.67
N SER A 196 4.07 -2.65 4.79
CA SER A 196 3.24 -2.32 3.63
C SER A 196 3.84 -1.17 2.80
N PHE A 197 4.28 -0.09 3.46
CA PHE A 197 4.94 1.03 2.77
C PHE A 197 6.23 0.61 2.06
N ASN A 198 7.10 -0.16 2.70
CA ASN A 198 8.33 -0.66 2.09
C ASN A 198 8.04 -1.48 0.83
N LEU A 199 7.09 -2.40 0.91
CA LEU A 199 6.77 -3.28 -0.22
C LEU A 199 6.15 -2.49 -1.38
N CYS A 200 5.28 -1.51 -1.10
CA CYS A 200 4.77 -0.62 -2.13
C CYS A 200 5.89 0.19 -2.82
N ILE A 201 6.87 0.68 -2.06
CA ILE A 201 8.06 1.34 -2.64
C ILE A 201 8.89 0.33 -3.44
N GLY A 202 9.07 -0.88 -2.93
CA GLY A 202 9.77 -1.96 -3.62
C GLY A 202 9.17 -2.28 -4.99
N LEU A 203 7.85 -2.33 -5.11
CA LEU A 203 7.15 -2.63 -6.37
C LEU A 203 7.38 -1.60 -7.49
N VAL A 204 7.72 -0.37 -7.13
CA VAL A 204 8.12 0.66 -8.10
C VAL A 204 9.64 0.73 -8.27
N THR A 205 10.42 0.11 -7.37
CA THR A 205 11.88 0.17 -7.37
C THR A 205 12.50 -0.95 -8.23
N PRO A 206 13.56 -0.67 -9.01
CA PRO A 206 14.26 -1.70 -9.83
C PRO A 206 15.01 -2.70 -8.94
N PRO A 207 15.08 -3.99 -9.29
CA PRO A 207 15.39 -4.47 -10.64
C PRO A 207 14.21 -5.10 -11.40
N VAL A 208 13.17 -5.59 -10.71
CA VAL A 208 11.92 -6.04 -11.37
C VAL A 208 10.96 -4.87 -11.50
N GLY A 209 10.66 -4.16 -10.41
CA GLY A 209 9.82 -2.96 -10.43
C GLY A 209 8.50 -3.19 -11.17
N LEU A 210 7.69 -4.17 -10.74
CA LEU A 210 6.51 -4.64 -11.47
C LEU A 210 5.57 -3.49 -11.87
N CYS A 211 5.27 -2.57 -10.94
CA CYS A 211 4.43 -1.42 -11.23
C CYS A 211 5.11 -0.45 -12.21
N LEU A 212 6.42 -0.26 -12.10
CA LEU A 212 7.19 0.56 -13.04
C LEU A 212 7.18 -0.04 -14.45
N LEU A 213 7.31 -1.36 -14.58
CA LEU A 213 7.24 -2.06 -15.87
C LEU A 213 5.85 -1.93 -16.51
N LEU A 214 4.79 -2.09 -15.72
CA LEU A 214 3.41 -1.91 -16.18
C LEU A 214 3.18 -0.47 -16.66
N CYS A 215 3.59 0.53 -15.88
CA CYS A 215 3.51 1.94 -16.30
C CYS A 215 4.31 2.20 -17.58
N ASN A 216 5.48 1.57 -17.73
CA ASN A 216 6.30 1.72 -18.93
C ASN A 216 5.65 1.08 -20.18
N GLN A 217 4.94 -0.04 -20.00
CA GLN A 217 4.16 -0.67 -21.07
C GLN A 217 2.98 0.22 -21.49
N THR A 218 2.24 0.79 -20.53
CA THR A 218 1.11 1.68 -20.82
C THR A 218 1.55 3.02 -21.42
N GLY A 219 2.68 3.56 -20.98
CA GLY A 219 3.23 4.83 -21.45
C GLY A 219 4.05 4.75 -22.74
N GLU A 220 4.28 3.54 -23.28
CA GLU A 220 5.11 3.28 -24.46
C GLU A 220 6.52 3.92 -24.40
N THR A 221 7.06 4.09 -23.20
CA THR A 221 8.38 4.70 -22.98
C THR A 221 9.48 3.63 -22.86
N ARG A 222 10.74 4.05 -22.93
CA ARG A 222 11.86 3.16 -22.57
C ARG A 222 12.04 3.17 -21.05
N LEU A 223 12.25 1.98 -20.49
CA LEU A 223 12.48 1.79 -19.05
C LEU A 223 13.56 2.73 -18.49
N SER A 224 14.65 2.97 -19.23
CA SER A 224 15.73 3.87 -18.82
C SER A 224 15.29 5.33 -18.58
N HIS A 225 14.31 5.82 -19.34
CA HIS A 225 13.75 7.17 -19.15
C HIS A 225 12.81 7.19 -17.95
N SER A 226 11.93 6.19 -17.82
CA SER A 226 10.99 6.05 -16.70
C SER A 226 11.71 5.92 -15.36
N LEU A 227 12.82 5.17 -15.33
CA LEU A 227 13.68 5.03 -14.16
C LEU A 227 14.22 6.37 -13.68
N LYS A 228 14.83 7.16 -14.59
CA LYS A 228 15.36 8.48 -14.25
C LYS A 228 14.27 9.45 -13.82
N ALA A 229 13.11 9.40 -14.47
CA ALA A 229 11.98 10.26 -14.15
C ALA A 229 11.37 9.93 -12.77
N MET A 230 11.39 8.66 -12.37
CA MET A 230 10.82 8.20 -11.10
C MET A 230 11.75 8.41 -9.90
N MET A 231 13.08 8.51 -10.11
CA MET A 231 14.06 8.67 -9.01
C MET A 231 13.69 9.73 -7.96
N PRO A 232 13.21 10.94 -8.33
CA PRO A 232 12.82 11.94 -7.35
C PRO A 232 11.57 11.55 -6.54
N MET A 233 10.60 10.89 -7.17
CA MET A 233 9.41 10.37 -6.49
C MET A 233 9.77 9.25 -5.53
N LEU A 234 10.69 8.36 -5.93
CA LEU A 234 11.20 7.29 -5.08
C LEU A 234 11.94 7.85 -3.86
N LEU A 235 12.73 8.91 -4.03
CA LEU A 235 13.44 9.57 -2.94
C LEU A 235 12.46 10.21 -1.95
N ILE A 236 11.40 10.86 -2.43
CA ILE A 236 10.29 11.36 -1.59
C ILE A 236 9.66 10.22 -0.81
N SER A 237 9.34 9.11 -1.46
CA SER A 237 8.74 7.94 -0.80
C SER A 237 9.64 7.36 0.29
N ILE A 238 10.96 7.29 0.06
CA ILE A 238 11.93 6.83 1.06
C ILE A 238 12.01 7.80 2.26
N ILE A 239 11.97 9.12 2.02
CA ILE A 239 11.94 10.10 3.11
C ILE A 239 10.68 9.92 3.95
N VAL A 240 9.53 9.77 3.30
CA VAL A 240 8.25 9.56 3.98
C VAL A 240 8.27 8.22 4.75
N LEU A 241 8.87 7.17 4.18
CA LEU A 241 9.06 5.89 4.85
C LEU A 241 9.87 6.03 6.16
N PHE A 242 10.98 6.78 6.13
CA PHE A 242 11.76 7.02 7.34
C PHE A 242 11.02 7.87 8.37
N LEU A 243 10.24 8.85 7.93
CA LEU A 243 9.33 9.59 8.80
C LEU A 243 8.33 8.65 9.50
N ILE A 244 7.68 7.76 8.76
CA ILE A 244 6.73 6.78 9.30
C ILE A 244 7.42 5.79 10.26
N THR A 245 8.65 5.37 9.92
CA THR A 245 9.41 4.39 10.71
C THR A 245 9.85 4.94 12.05
N TYR A 246 10.33 6.19 12.10
CA TYR A 246 10.97 6.75 13.31
C TYR A 246 10.11 7.76 14.07
N VAL A 247 9.07 8.30 13.44
CA VAL A 247 8.12 9.19 14.11
C VAL A 247 6.86 8.38 14.44
N SER A 248 6.93 7.60 15.53
CA SER A 248 5.81 6.77 16.01
C SER A 248 4.46 7.51 16.11
N PRO A 249 4.36 8.81 16.46
CA PRO A 249 3.07 9.51 16.43
C PRO A 249 2.39 9.50 15.05
N LEU A 250 3.11 9.41 13.94
CA LEU A 250 2.47 9.40 12.61
C LEU A 250 1.66 8.13 12.35
N THR A 251 2.01 7.02 13.00
CA THR A 251 1.31 5.73 12.86
C THR A 251 0.33 5.46 14.01
N THR A 252 0.59 6.00 15.21
CA THR A 252 -0.18 5.70 16.43
C THR A 252 -1.15 6.79 16.86
N LEU A 253 -1.04 8.04 16.37
CA LEU A 253 -1.86 9.16 16.82
C LEU A 253 -3.35 9.01 16.46
N LEU A 254 -3.69 8.58 15.25
CA LEU A 254 -5.09 8.35 14.88
C LEU A 254 -5.72 7.16 15.62
N PRO A 255 -5.06 5.98 15.70
CA PRO A 255 -5.55 4.87 16.53
C PRO A 255 -5.73 5.23 18.01
N SER A 256 -4.79 5.95 18.62
CA SER A 256 -4.86 6.30 20.04
C SER A 256 -5.96 7.32 20.37
N ILE A 257 -6.27 8.26 19.46
CA ILE A 257 -7.36 9.23 19.64
C ILE A 257 -8.74 8.56 19.54
N MET A 258 -8.90 7.52 18.70
CA MET A 258 -10.18 6.81 18.57
C MET A 258 -10.36 5.68 19.59
N ALA A 259 -9.29 5.24 20.25
CA ALA A 259 -9.33 4.23 21.32
C ALA A 259 -9.58 4.81 22.72
N GLY A 260 -9.67 6.14 22.86
CA GLY A 260 -10.09 6.86 24.07
C GLY A 260 -11.56 7.23 24.05
#